data_AF-A0A7Y5MP43-F1
#
_entry.id   AF-A0A7Y5MP43-F1
#
_cell.length_a   1.000
_cell.length_b   1.000
_cell.length_c   1.000
_cell.angle_alpha   90.00
_cell.angle_beta   90.00
_cell.angle_gamma   90.00
#
_symmetry.space_group_name_H-M   'P 1'
#
loop_
_entity.id
_entity.type
_entity.pdbx_description
1 polymer ?
#
loop_
_entity_poly.entity_id
_entity_poly.type
_entity_poly.pdbx_seq_one_letter_code
_entity_poly.pdbx_strand_id
1 'polypeptide(L)' 'MTHLKLEKALHEQLAHLPIGQQHKVLDFARSLASTQLKGMPGSSLLRFAGIIRSDDLQTMAQVIEDGCEQVISGEW' A
#
# COMPACT_ATOMS: atom_id res chain seq x y z
N MET A 1 4.35 1.83 -33.63
CA MET A 1 5.17 3.07 -33.65
C MET A 1 5.13 3.84 -32.33
N THR A 2 4.01 3.89 -31.62
CA THR A 2 3.86 4.58 -30.32
C THR A 2 4.71 3.96 -29.19
N HIS A 3 4.80 2.62 -29.12
CA HIS A 3 5.58 1.91 -28.10
C HIS A 3 7.09 2.23 -28.14
N LEU A 4 7.68 2.24 -29.34
CA LEU A 4 9.10 2.54 -29.55
C LEU A 4 9.47 3.98 -29.13
N LYS A 5 8.54 4.93 -29.29
CA LYS A 5 8.76 6.32 -28.84
C LYS A 5 8.78 6.42 -27.32
N LEU A 6 7.95 5.62 -26.64
CA LEU A 6 7.87 5.61 -25.18
C LEU A 6 9.10 4.96 -24.54
N GLU A 7 9.55 3.80 -25.05
CA GLU A 7 10.77 3.14 -24.56
C GLU A 7 11.99 4.04 -24.67
N LYS A 8 12.12 4.75 -25.79
CA LYS A 8 13.22 5.70 -25.99
C LYS A 8 13.19 6.86 -24.99
N ALA A 9 12.02 7.46 -24.78
CA ALA A 9 11.86 8.55 -23.80
C ALA A 9 12.18 8.09 -22.37
N LEU A 10 11.76 6.87 -21.98
CA LEU A 10 12.12 6.29 -20.68
C LEU A 10 13.62 6.08 -20.52
N HIS A 11 14.30 5.61 -21.58
CA HIS A 11 15.74 5.42 -21.57
C HIS A 11 16.49 6.76 -21.44
N GLU A 12 16.04 7.78 -22.15
CA GLU A 12 16.59 9.14 -22.03
C GLU A 12 16.42 9.68 -20.60
N GLN A 13 15.25 9.50 -19.98
CA GLN A 13 15.05 9.95 -18.59
C GLN A 13 15.92 9.17 -17.59
N LEU A 14 16.05 7.85 -17.75
CA LEU A 14 16.90 7.01 -16.89
C LEU A 14 18.36 7.46 -16.90
N ALA A 15 18.89 7.87 -18.07
CA ALA A 15 20.27 8.32 -18.20
C ALA A 15 20.61 9.57 -17.37
N HIS A 16 19.60 10.38 -17.02
CA HIS A 16 19.78 11.60 -16.20
C HIS A 16 19.68 11.34 -14.70
N LEU A 17 19.29 10.13 -14.28
CA LEU A 17 19.10 9.79 -12.88
C LEU A 17 20.39 9.25 -12.26
N PRO A 18 20.68 9.57 -10.98
CA PRO A 18 21.71 8.88 -10.21
C PRO A 18 21.40 7.38 -10.10
N ILE A 19 22.45 6.56 -9.98
CA ILE A 19 22.33 5.09 -9.98
C ILE A 19 21.32 4.54 -8.96
N GLY A 20 21.23 5.14 -7.76
CA GLY A 20 20.25 4.73 -6.74
C GLY A 20 18.79 5.01 -7.15
N GLN A 21 18.55 6.05 -7.94
CA GLN A 21 17.22 6.37 -8.47
C GLN A 21 16.88 5.49 -9.69
N GLN A 22 17.87 5.15 -10.52
CA GLN A 22 17.67 4.17 -11.60
C GLN A 22 17.21 2.80 -11.06
N HIS A 23 17.80 2.33 -9.97
CA HIS A 23 17.36 1.10 -9.29
C HIS A 23 15.90 1.18 -8.84
N LYS A 24 15.48 2.32 -8.24
CA LYS A 24 14.07 2.52 -7.84
C LYS A 24 13.10 2.44 -9.03
N VAL A 25 13.46 3.03 -10.16
CA VAL A 25 12.63 2.96 -11.38
C VAL A 25 12.54 1.52 -11.88
N LEU A 26 13.66 0.77 -11.88
CA LEU A 26 13.68 -0.62 -12.27
C LEU A 26 12.80 -1.50 -11.37
N ASP A 27 12.88 -1.30 -10.05
CA ASP A 27 12.06 -2.05 -9.09
C ASP A 27 10.57 -1.73 -9.24
N PHE A 28 10.22 -0.49 -9.54
CA PHE A 28 8.85 -0.09 -9.84
C PHE A 28 8.34 -0.71 -11.15
N ALA A 29 9.13 -0.69 -12.22
CA ALA A 29 8.75 -1.33 -13.48
C ALA A 29 8.54 -2.85 -13.30
N ARG A 30 9.39 -3.50 -12.49
CA ARG A 30 9.22 -4.91 -12.10
C ARG A 30 7.96 -5.13 -11.29
N SER A 31 7.65 -4.23 -10.36
CA SER A 31 6.40 -4.33 -9.59
C SER A 31 5.19 -4.22 -10.51
N LEU A 32 5.19 -3.30 -11.48
CA LEU A 32 4.13 -3.15 -12.48
C LEU A 32 3.95 -4.41 -13.34
N ALA A 33 5.06 -5.00 -13.81
CA ALA A 33 5.04 -6.23 -14.59
C ALA A 33 4.61 -7.45 -13.76
N SER A 34 4.93 -7.46 -12.46
CA SER A 34 4.59 -8.54 -11.52
C SER A 34 3.18 -8.38 -10.94
N THR A 35 2.63 -7.16 -10.93
CA THR A 35 1.23 -6.89 -10.64
C THR A 35 0.36 -7.31 -11.83
N GLN A 36 0.19 -8.62 -12.01
CA GLN A 36 -1.20 -9.05 -12.01
C GLN A 36 -1.72 -8.61 -10.65
N LEU A 37 -2.59 -7.59 -10.59
CA LEU A 37 -3.30 -7.18 -9.37
C LEU A 37 -4.08 -8.39 -8.82
N LYS A 38 -3.39 -9.30 -8.16
CA LYS A 38 -3.97 -10.44 -7.48
C LYS A 38 -4.26 -9.94 -6.08
N GLY A 39 -5.39 -9.25 -5.96
CA GLY A 39 -6.06 -9.20 -4.68
C GLY A 39 -6.18 -10.63 -4.15
N MET A 40 -6.01 -10.81 -2.85
CA MET A 40 -6.33 -12.09 -2.25
C MET A 40 -7.84 -12.31 -2.39
N PRO A 41 -8.32 -13.47 -2.88
CA PRO A 41 -9.75 -13.74 -2.93
C PRO A 41 -10.35 -13.51 -1.54
N GLY A 42 -11.48 -12.81 -1.43
CA GLY A 42 -12.11 -12.53 -0.13
C GLY A 42 -12.37 -13.81 0.69
N SER A 43 -12.62 -14.94 0.02
CA SER A 43 -12.72 -16.26 0.64
C SER A 43 -11.48 -16.66 1.46
N SER A 44 -10.29 -16.22 1.06
CA SER A 44 -9.05 -16.50 1.79
C SER A 44 -8.92 -15.67 3.07
N LEU A 45 -9.68 -14.59 3.20
CA LEU A 45 -9.72 -13.74 4.40
C LEU A 45 -10.67 -14.31 5.47
N LEU A 46 -11.56 -15.25 5.11
CA LEU A 46 -12.49 -15.88 6.06
C LEU A 46 -11.80 -16.56 7.24
N ARG A 47 -10.53 -16.97 7.08
CA ARG A 47 -9.72 -17.50 8.19
C ARG A 47 -9.53 -16.52 9.34
N PHE A 48 -9.74 -15.22 9.10
CA PHE A 48 -9.66 -14.16 10.10
C PHE A 48 -11.04 -13.75 10.63
N ALA A 49 -12.13 -14.36 10.18
CA ALA A 49 -13.45 -14.06 10.71
C ALA A 49 -13.58 -14.59 12.15
N GLY A 50 -13.89 -13.70 13.10
CA GLY A 50 -14.11 -14.07 14.49
C GLY A 50 -12.87 -14.53 15.27
N ILE A 51 -11.66 -14.27 14.77
CA ILE A 51 -10.42 -14.68 15.46
C ILE A 51 -9.99 -13.75 16.59
N ILE A 52 -10.55 -12.54 16.63
CA ILE A 52 -10.24 -11.59 17.70
C ILE A 52 -10.85 -12.13 18.98
N ARG A 53 -10.01 -12.34 19.98
CA ARG A 53 -10.47 -12.87 21.26
C ARG A 53 -11.33 -11.84 21.98
N SER A 54 -12.21 -12.31 22.87
CA SER A 54 -13.15 -11.42 23.57
C SER A 54 -12.45 -10.39 24.48
N ASP A 55 -11.31 -10.76 25.07
CA ASP A 55 -10.47 -9.86 25.88
C ASP A 55 -9.80 -8.77 25.03
N ASP A 56 -9.33 -9.14 23.84
CA ASP A 56 -8.81 -8.18 22.86
C ASP A 56 -9.93 -7.23 22.39
N LEU A 57 -11.14 -7.72 22.15
CA LEU A 57 -12.31 -6.89 21.82
C LEU A 57 -12.66 -5.91 22.94
N GLN A 58 -12.64 -6.37 24.20
CA GLN A 58 -12.89 -5.51 25.37
C GLN A 58 -11.82 -4.41 25.47
N THR A 59 -10.56 -4.76 25.20
CA THR A 59 -9.44 -3.81 25.21
C THR A 59 -9.60 -2.76 24.12
N MET A 60 -9.97 -3.17 22.90
CA MET A 60 -10.23 -2.25 21.80
C MET A 60 -11.39 -1.29 22.12
N ALA A 61 -12.49 -1.80 22.69
CA ALA A 61 -13.64 -0.98 23.09
C ALA A 61 -13.24 0.08 24.13
N GLN A 62 -12.51 -0.32 25.17
CA GLN A 62 -12.04 0.59 26.22
C GLN A 62 -11.16 1.71 25.64
N VAL A 63 -10.22 1.38 24.75
CA VAL A 63 -9.31 2.38 24.15
C VAL A 63 -10.07 3.36 23.25
N ILE A 64 -11.11 2.91 22.54
CA ILE A 64 -11.95 3.78 21.72
C ILE A 64 -12.71 4.79 22.60
N GLU A 65 -13.33 4.30 23.68
CA GLU A 65 -14.09 5.12 24.64
C GLU A 65 -13.18 6.13 25.37
N ASP A 66 -11.99 5.68 25.79
CA ASP A 66 -11.06 6.51 26.57
C ASP A 66 -10.32 7.56 25.73
N GLY A 67 -10.06 7.27 24.44
CA GLY A 67 -9.09 8.04 23.65
C GLY A 67 -9.51 8.46 22.24
N CYS A 68 -10.49 7.80 21.61
CA CYS A 68 -10.91 8.14 20.23
C CYS A 68 -12.20 8.97 20.17
N GLU A 69 -13.12 8.79 21.13
CA GLU A 69 -14.41 9.52 21.16
C GLU A 69 -14.35 10.86 21.90
N GLN A 70 -13.20 11.19 22.51
CA GLN A 70 -12.92 12.51 23.09
C GLN A 70 -12.65 13.52 21.97
N VAL A 71 -13.70 14.01 21.32
CA VAL A 71 -13.58 15.15 20.41
C VAL A 71 -13.32 16.40 21.24
N ILE A 72 -12.05 16.81 21.36
CA ILE A 72 -11.71 18.10 21.98
C ILE A 72 -12.18 19.20 21.03
N SER A 73 -13.30 19.84 21.40
CA SER A 73 -13.84 20.98 20.65
C SER A 73 -12.81 22.11 20.63
N GLY A 74 -12.31 22.46 19.44
CA GLY A 74 -11.38 23.59 19.26
C GLY A 74 -9.93 23.23 18.93
N GLU A 75 -9.59 21.95 18.74
CA GLU A 75 -8.23 21.52 18.36
C GLU A 75 -8.03 21.26 16.84
N TRP A 76 -8.82 21.92 16.00
CA TRP A 76 -8.67 21.89 14.52
C TRP A 76 -8.17 23.23 13.98
#